data_AF-A0A1H5TM76-F1
#
_entry.id   AF-A0A1H5TM76-F1
#
_cell.length_a   1.000
_cell.length_b   1.000
_cell.length_c   1.000
_cell.angle_alpha   90.00
_cell.angle_beta   90.00
_cell.angle_gamma   90.00
#
_symmetry.space_group_name_H-M   'P 1'
#
loop_
_entity.id
_entity.type
_entity.pdbx_description
1 polymer ?
#
loop_
_entity_poly.entity_id
_entity_poly.type
_entity_poly.pdbx_seq_one_letter_code
_entity_poly.pdbx_strand_id
1 'polypeptide(L)'
;MNIASRVFSVTLGLMISGYSTAGEVDNYYAWQVDIGDSKAAFNHYLNSAVIESLETINAQSEIYSCQEVSLEIMKVLGATRYPFAYRGALNTELEYWSQESERVQRYPSHSSQLNQYADNSLYSPEMRTMGVKTDLDYIVNINGVYLGTDKFSHFLGSGYEYYKRYLRELSNGKSSIEAQLTAIEWATGMEGGLLGVKVVGVYSYADLEANYQGFLMAKDLCEKNLLAYRKQGVDDTTYLWVLEHPIDISDYVNPNWDESFNASTYSKSRYKKVLSNLANLPTCTQLSGSWVKQQRKYYRDWPIGARTQYAGFVNTSFSMELLQVAQRTQHGLKIDNVWEQNFSLERFPVPAPLLMSFSKQAKLPLQSAHTIEQLCAD
;
A
#
# COMPACT_ATOMS: atom_id res chain seq x y z
N MET A 1 33.52 -39.08 -41.68
CA MET A 1 33.32 -39.04 -40.21
C MET A 1 33.69 -37.64 -39.71
N ASN A 2 33.01 -37.20 -38.64
CA ASN A 2 33.17 -35.95 -37.88
C ASN A 2 32.29 -34.76 -38.28
N ILE A 3 30.98 -34.99 -38.11
CA ILE A 3 30.05 -34.27 -37.20
C ILE A 3 30.47 -32.85 -36.79
N ALA A 4 29.78 -31.88 -37.38
CA ALA A 4 29.70 -30.50 -36.91
C ALA A 4 28.94 -30.44 -35.57
N SER A 5 29.59 -29.97 -34.50
CA SER A 5 28.93 -29.65 -33.24
C SER A 5 28.24 -28.28 -33.36
N ARG A 6 26.92 -28.32 -33.53
CA ARG A 6 26.06 -27.16 -33.31
C ARG A 6 26.02 -26.88 -31.82
N VAL A 7 26.67 -25.80 -31.39
CA VAL A 7 26.46 -25.22 -30.06
C VAL A 7 25.06 -24.59 -30.08
N PHE A 8 24.10 -25.29 -29.51
CA PHE A 8 22.78 -24.74 -29.20
C PHE A 8 22.97 -23.83 -27.98
N SER A 9 23.17 -22.53 -28.21
CA SER A 9 23.05 -21.53 -27.15
C SER A 9 21.60 -21.53 -26.69
N VAL A 10 21.33 -22.24 -25.60
CA VAL A 10 20.11 -22.08 -24.82
C VAL A 10 20.19 -20.71 -24.17
N THR A 11 19.66 -19.70 -24.84
CA THR A 11 19.39 -18.41 -24.22
C THR A 11 18.32 -18.66 -23.17
N LEU A 12 18.75 -18.89 -21.93
CA LEU A 12 17.87 -18.91 -20.76
C LEU A 12 17.32 -17.49 -20.62
N GLY A 13 16.19 -17.23 -21.28
CA GLY A 13 15.39 -16.05 -21.04
C GLY A 13 14.90 -16.12 -19.61
N LEU A 14 15.68 -15.54 -18.69
CA LEU A 14 15.18 -15.11 -17.40
C LEU A 14 14.06 -14.12 -17.71
N MET A 15 12.82 -14.61 -17.71
CA MET A 15 11.66 -13.77 -17.46
C MET A 15 11.83 -13.24 -16.04
N ILE A 16 12.59 -12.15 -15.92
CA ILE A 16 12.61 -11.32 -14.73
C ILE A 16 11.23 -10.67 -14.72
N SER A 17 10.26 -11.35 -14.11
CA SER A 17 9.07 -10.70 -13.59
C SER A 17 9.55 -9.47 -12.82
N GLY A 18 9.10 -8.28 -13.23
CA GLY A 18 9.56 -7.02 -12.68
C GLY A 18 9.43 -7.05 -11.16
N TYR A 19 10.56 -7.04 -10.49
CA TYR A 19 10.62 -6.96 -9.04
C TYR A 19 10.67 -5.49 -8.63
N SER A 20 9.90 -5.17 -7.60
CA SER A 20 9.21 -3.89 -7.47
C SER A 20 9.35 -3.36 -6.03
N THR A 21 10.52 -2.88 -5.63
CA THR A 21 10.81 -2.38 -4.26
C THR A 21 10.16 -1.00 -4.07
N ALA A 22 9.38 -0.66 -3.06
CA ALA A 22 9.04 0.75 -2.82
C ALA A 22 10.06 1.38 -1.84
N GLY A 23 10.02 2.70 -1.66
CA GLY A 23 10.77 3.38 -0.59
C GLY A 23 10.29 2.96 0.81
N GLU A 24 10.99 3.42 1.84
CA GLU A 24 10.64 3.17 3.26
C GLU A 24 10.43 4.52 3.96
N VAL A 25 9.54 4.59 4.96
CA VAL A 25 9.21 5.84 5.65
C VAL A 25 9.25 5.68 7.16
N ASP A 26 9.78 6.68 7.86
CA ASP A 26 9.69 6.80 9.31
C ASP A 26 8.67 7.87 9.71
N ASN A 27 7.40 7.47 9.81
CA ASN A 27 6.30 8.35 10.21
C ASN A 27 6.49 8.99 11.61
N TYR A 28 7.30 8.39 12.48
CA TYR A 28 7.56 8.95 13.82
C TYR A 28 8.33 10.27 13.73
N TYR A 29 9.12 10.45 12.67
CA TYR A 29 9.92 11.66 12.46
C TYR A 29 9.05 12.92 12.26
N ALA A 30 7.81 12.77 11.76
CA ALA A 30 6.86 13.87 11.60
C ALA A 30 5.99 14.12 12.84
N TRP A 31 6.18 13.40 13.95
CA TRP A 31 5.43 13.67 15.17
C TRP A 31 5.67 15.10 15.65
N GLN A 32 4.58 15.78 16.00
CA GLN A 32 4.57 17.19 16.42
C GLN A 32 4.90 18.19 15.31
N VAL A 33 5.01 17.74 14.06
CA VAL A 33 5.13 18.62 12.89
C VAL A 33 3.76 18.87 12.30
N ASP A 34 3.43 20.13 12.05
CA ASP A 34 2.21 20.50 11.34
C ASP A 34 2.45 20.43 9.82
N ILE A 35 1.77 19.50 9.15
CA ILE A 35 1.84 19.30 7.70
C ILE A 35 0.45 19.62 7.16
N GLY A 36 0.35 20.59 6.26
CA GLY A 36 -0.91 21.01 5.65
C GLY A 36 -1.59 19.91 4.87
N ASP A 37 -2.92 19.86 4.97
CA ASP A 37 -3.75 18.90 4.24
C ASP A 37 -3.59 19.09 2.72
N SER A 38 -3.16 18.03 2.05
CA SER A 38 -2.92 18.00 0.60
C SER A 38 -4.03 17.30 -0.17
N LYS A 39 -5.14 16.90 0.47
CA LYS A 39 -6.25 16.18 -0.17
C LYS A 39 -6.69 16.76 -1.52
N ALA A 40 -6.89 18.08 -1.58
CA ALA A 40 -7.34 18.73 -2.81
C ALA A 40 -6.34 18.58 -3.97
N ALA A 41 -5.04 18.68 -3.67
CA ALA A 41 -3.98 18.50 -4.67
C ALA A 41 -3.95 17.07 -5.21
N PHE A 42 -4.07 16.07 -4.32
CA PHE A 42 -4.12 14.66 -4.69
C PHE A 42 -5.38 14.30 -5.48
N ASN A 43 -6.55 14.78 -5.08
CA ASN A 43 -7.79 14.59 -5.84
C ASN A 43 -7.65 15.17 -7.24
N HIS A 44 -7.12 16.38 -7.38
CA HIS A 44 -6.91 16.99 -8.69
C HIS A 44 -5.97 16.17 -9.56
N TYR A 45 -4.82 15.73 -9.02
CA TYR A 45 -3.86 14.90 -9.76
C TYR A 45 -4.50 13.59 -10.22
N LEU A 46 -5.08 12.83 -9.28
CA LEU A 46 -5.59 11.48 -9.56
C LEU A 46 -6.72 11.50 -10.59
N ASN A 47 -7.68 12.41 -10.46
CA ASN A 47 -8.76 12.53 -11.43
C ASN A 47 -8.25 12.95 -12.82
N SER A 48 -7.28 13.88 -12.88
CA SER A 48 -6.69 14.31 -14.15
C SER A 48 -5.96 13.15 -14.85
N ALA A 49 -5.18 12.38 -14.10
CA ALA A 49 -4.44 11.25 -14.64
C ALA A 49 -5.37 10.10 -15.12
N VAL A 50 -6.49 9.88 -14.43
CA VAL A 50 -7.52 8.93 -14.90
C VAL A 50 -8.19 9.43 -16.18
N ILE A 51 -8.54 10.71 -16.27
CA ILE A 51 -9.13 11.31 -17.48
C ILE A 51 -8.16 11.18 -18.67
N GLU A 52 -6.88 11.49 -18.50
CA GLU A 52 -5.85 11.34 -19.54
C GLU A 52 -5.68 9.86 -19.97
N SER A 53 -5.76 8.93 -19.01
CA SER A 53 -5.75 7.49 -19.31
C SER A 53 -6.96 7.10 -20.16
N LEU A 54 -8.14 7.63 -19.85
CA LEU A 54 -9.36 7.38 -20.62
C LEU A 54 -9.28 7.96 -22.04
N GLU A 55 -8.68 9.13 -22.24
CA GLU A 55 -8.43 9.68 -23.58
C GLU A 55 -7.58 8.73 -24.42
N THR A 56 -6.53 8.15 -23.82
CA THR A 56 -5.67 7.16 -24.49
C THR A 56 -6.41 5.86 -24.80
N ILE A 57 -7.27 5.38 -23.90
CA ILE A 57 -8.09 4.17 -24.11
C ILE A 57 -9.12 4.40 -25.21
N ASN A 58 -9.82 5.53 -25.17
CA ASN A 58 -10.86 5.90 -26.14
C ASN A 58 -10.32 6.15 -27.56
N ALA A 59 -9.04 6.49 -27.70
CA ALA A 59 -8.38 6.61 -28.99
C ALA A 59 -8.13 5.24 -29.67
N GLN A 60 -8.28 4.14 -28.94
CA GLN A 60 -8.11 2.79 -29.47
C GLN A 60 -9.42 2.28 -30.06
N SER A 61 -9.34 1.46 -31.12
CA SER A 61 -10.53 0.90 -31.80
C SER A 61 -11.08 -0.35 -31.13
N GLU A 62 -10.59 -0.71 -29.95
CA GLU A 62 -11.00 -1.91 -29.20
C GLU A 62 -12.18 -1.60 -28.27
N ILE A 63 -13.12 -2.55 -28.17
CA ILE A 63 -14.23 -2.48 -27.21
C ILE A 63 -13.78 -3.18 -25.93
N TYR A 64 -13.55 -2.40 -24.88
CA TYR A 64 -13.20 -2.91 -23.56
C TYR A 64 -14.43 -3.07 -22.66
N SER A 65 -14.42 -4.11 -21.82
CA SER A 65 -15.26 -4.17 -20.62
C SER A 65 -14.80 -3.16 -19.57
N CYS A 66 -15.66 -2.83 -18.60
CA CYS A 66 -15.27 -1.91 -17.53
C CYS A 66 -14.04 -2.40 -16.76
N GLN A 67 -13.96 -3.71 -16.49
CA GLN A 67 -12.83 -4.30 -15.77
C GLN A 67 -11.52 -4.16 -16.54
N GLU A 68 -11.56 -4.29 -17.87
CA GLU A 68 -10.38 -4.08 -18.72
C GLU A 68 -9.95 -2.62 -18.74
N VAL A 69 -10.91 -1.68 -18.82
CA VAL A 69 -10.62 -0.24 -18.72
C VAL A 69 -10.01 0.11 -17.36
N SER A 70 -10.61 -0.38 -16.27
CA SER A 70 -10.08 -0.19 -14.92
C SER A 70 -8.66 -0.75 -14.79
N LEU A 71 -8.41 -1.95 -15.32
CA LEU A 71 -7.08 -2.56 -15.29
C LEU A 71 -6.05 -1.74 -16.07
N GLU A 72 -6.41 -1.22 -17.25
CA GLU A 72 -5.52 -0.36 -18.05
C GLU A 72 -5.27 1.00 -17.40
N ILE A 73 -6.27 1.63 -16.77
CA ILE A 73 -6.06 2.84 -15.96
C ILE A 73 -5.03 2.56 -14.86
N MET A 74 -5.24 1.49 -14.07
CA MET A 74 -4.32 1.14 -12.98
C MET A 74 -2.92 0.82 -13.49
N LYS A 75 -2.80 0.21 -14.66
CA LYS A 75 -1.52 -0.09 -15.30
C LYS A 75 -0.78 1.18 -15.71
N VAL A 76 -1.47 2.16 -16.31
CA VAL A 76 -0.88 3.44 -16.70
C VAL A 76 -0.38 4.19 -15.46
N LEU A 77 -1.23 4.29 -14.43
CA LEU A 77 -0.94 5.02 -13.21
C LEU A 77 0.16 4.37 -12.34
N GLY A 78 0.21 3.03 -12.32
CA GLY A 78 0.96 2.27 -11.32
C GLY A 78 2.04 1.33 -11.85
N ALA A 79 1.93 0.87 -13.09
CA ALA A 79 2.75 -0.23 -13.63
C ALA A 79 3.66 0.19 -14.80
N THR A 80 3.58 1.44 -15.25
CA THR A 80 4.50 1.99 -16.25
C THR A 80 5.89 2.11 -15.61
N ARG A 81 6.73 1.11 -15.88
CA ARG A 81 8.07 0.98 -15.29
C ARG A 81 8.99 2.09 -15.80
N TYR A 82 9.65 2.80 -14.89
CA TYR A 82 10.84 3.59 -15.21
C TYR A 82 12.10 2.84 -14.76
N PRO A 83 12.55 1.80 -15.50
CA PRO A 83 13.68 0.97 -15.07
C PRO A 83 15.02 1.72 -14.98
N PHE A 84 15.09 2.98 -15.43
CA PHE A 84 16.33 3.76 -15.48
C PHE A 84 16.21 5.22 -15.03
N ALA A 85 15.03 5.71 -14.65
CA ALA A 85 14.88 7.12 -14.24
C ALA A 85 15.15 7.31 -12.73
N TYR A 86 14.72 6.37 -11.90
CA TYR A 86 14.82 6.49 -10.44
C TYR A 86 15.29 5.16 -9.83
N ARG A 87 16.15 5.25 -8.82
CA ARG A 87 17.08 4.22 -8.34
C ARG A 87 16.38 2.99 -7.75
N GLY A 88 15.82 2.14 -8.61
CA GLY A 88 15.34 0.81 -8.27
C GLY A 88 14.20 0.83 -7.27
N ALA A 89 13.01 1.24 -7.71
CA ALA A 89 11.80 1.06 -6.92
C ALA A 89 10.51 1.23 -7.74
N LEU A 90 9.37 0.71 -7.25
CA LEU A 90 8.01 1.13 -7.60
C LEU A 90 7.92 2.62 -7.29
N ASN A 91 8.36 3.47 -8.20
CA ASN A 91 8.13 4.90 -8.09
C ASN A 91 7.10 5.23 -9.15
N THR A 92 5.87 5.37 -8.71
CA THR A 92 4.78 5.85 -9.54
C THR A 92 4.94 7.34 -9.76
N GLU A 93 4.43 7.85 -10.88
CA GLU A 93 4.45 9.29 -11.15
C GLU A 93 3.75 10.09 -10.03
N LEU A 94 2.75 9.50 -9.36
CA LEU A 94 2.09 10.13 -8.22
C LEU A 94 3.02 10.29 -7.01
N GLU A 95 3.81 9.26 -6.67
CA GLU A 95 4.82 9.35 -5.62
C GLU A 95 5.81 10.47 -5.98
N TYR A 96 6.43 10.39 -7.16
CA TYR A 96 7.43 11.38 -7.59
C TYR A 96 6.87 12.80 -7.61
N TRP A 97 5.68 12.99 -8.19
CA TRP A 97 4.98 14.26 -8.20
C TRP A 97 4.78 14.79 -6.78
N SER A 98 4.38 13.94 -5.82
CA SER A 98 4.17 14.38 -4.44
C SER A 98 5.45 14.82 -3.72
N GLN A 99 6.61 14.28 -4.14
CA GLN A 99 7.93 14.62 -3.59
C GLN A 99 8.52 15.90 -4.17
N GLU A 100 8.07 16.32 -5.36
CA GLU A 100 8.60 17.51 -6.06
C GLU A 100 7.62 18.69 -6.07
N SER A 101 6.31 18.43 -6.08
CA SER A 101 5.26 19.43 -6.24
C SER A 101 5.22 20.45 -5.10
N GLU A 102 5.20 21.74 -5.44
CA GLU A 102 4.97 22.83 -4.46
C GLU A 102 3.52 22.85 -3.92
N ARG A 103 2.61 22.10 -4.55
CA ARG A 103 1.20 21.98 -4.11
C ARG A 103 1.02 20.99 -2.95
N VAL A 104 2.07 20.25 -2.59
CA VAL A 104 2.06 19.23 -1.55
C VAL A 104 3.04 19.64 -0.46
N GLN A 105 2.50 19.98 0.71
CA GLN A 105 3.35 20.17 1.88
C GLN A 105 3.83 18.81 2.37
N ARG A 106 5.14 18.72 2.59
CA ARG A 106 5.82 17.47 2.94
C ARG A 106 6.85 17.69 4.04
N TYR A 107 7.19 16.62 4.74
CA TYR A 107 8.23 16.60 5.75
C TYR A 107 9.17 15.41 5.57
N PRO A 108 10.50 15.59 5.50
CA PRO A 108 11.22 16.88 5.46
C PRO A 108 10.79 17.77 4.28
N SER A 109 10.99 19.09 4.38
CA SER A 109 10.55 20.02 3.34
C SER A 109 11.36 19.96 2.04
N HIS A 110 12.63 19.54 2.13
CA HIS A 110 13.56 19.57 0.99
C HIS A 110 14.46 18.34 0.95
N SER A 111 14.87 17.95 -0.27
CA SER A 111 15.75 16.80 -0.51
C SER A 111 17.11 16.91 0.18
N SER A 112 17.61 18.13 0.40
CA SER A 112 18.85 18.39 1.15
C SER A 112 18.78 17.91 2.61
N GLN A 113 17.58 17.72 3.15
CA GLN A 113 17.34 17.26 4.52
C GLN A 113 17.23 15.73 4.62
N LEU A 114 17.20 15.00 3.50
CA LEU A 114 17.02 13.53 3.51
C LEU A 114 18.17 12.78 4.20
N ASN A 115 19.41 13.29 4.11
CA ASN A 115 20.53 12.71 4.87
C ASN A 115 20.33 12.88 6.38
N GLN A 116 19.95 14.10 6.82
CA GLN A 116 19.66 14.35 8.23
C GLN A 116 18.49 13.51 8.72
N TYR A 117 17.46 13.36 7.90
CA TYR A 117 16.32 12.50 8.20
C TYR A 117 16.75 11.03 8.36
N ALA A 118 17.55 10.49 7.43
CA ALA A 118 18.07 9.12 7.54
C ALA A 118 18.94 8.92 8.80
N ASP A 119 19.75 9.92 9.16
CA ASP A 119 20.62 9.86 10.35
C ASP A 119 19.81 9.91 11.66
N ASN A 120 18.71 10.66 11.68
CA ASN A 120 17.83 10.87 12.84
C ASN A 120 16.54 10.04 12.78
N SER A 121 16.52 8.98 11.98
CA SER A 121 15.40 8.05 11.87
C SER A 121 15.59 6.82 12.76
N LEU A 122 14.48 6.17 13.13
CA LEU A 122 14.49 4.84 13.74
C LEU A 122 15.19 3.79 12.87
N TYR A 123 15.34 4.04 11.57
CA TYR A 123 16.02 3.15 10.63
C TYR A 123 17.53 3.36 10.51
N SER A 124 18.08 4.37 11.19
CA SER A 124 19.51 4.74 11.17
C SER A 124 20.46 3.55 11.48
N PRO A 125 21.66 3.49 10.89
CA PRO A 125 22.15 4.35 9.81
C PRO A 125 21.39 4.09 8.51
N GLU A 126 21.61 4.95 7.50
CA GLU A 126 20.98 4.89 6.18
C GLU A 126 20.65 3.47 5.68
N MET A 127 19.41 3.28 5.22
CA MET A 127 18.97 2.00 4.70
C MET A 127 19.70 1.68 3.39
N ARG A 128 19.91 0.38 3.14
CA ARG A 128 20.57 -0.10 1.93
C ARG A 128 19.84 -1.28 1.35
N THR A 129 19.39 -1.14 0.10
CA THR A 129 18.81 -2.21 -0.70
C THR A 129 19.88 -2.76 -1.63
N MET A 130 20.25 -4.04 -1.46
CA MET A 130 21.30 -4.69 -2.27
C MET A 130 22.63 -3.91 -2.32
N GLY A 131 22.97 -3.22 -1.22
CA GLY A 131 24.20 -2.42 -1.08
C GLY A 131 24.09 -0.97 -1.58
N VAL A 132 23.02 -0.61 -2.28
CA VAL A 132 22.72 0.76 -2.72
C VAL A 132 21.99 1.50 -1.62
N LYS A 133 22.34 2.77 -1.37
CA LYS A 133 21.62 3.64 -0.42
C LYS A 133 20.15 3.76 -0.86
N THR A 134 19.26 3.55 0.08
CA THR A 134 17.82 3.77 -0.05
C THR A 134 17.48 4.99 0.80
N ASP A 135 17.04 6.06 0.15
CA ASP A 135 16.57 7.25 0.86
C ASP A 135 15.21 6.94 1.51
N LEU A 136 14.96 7.55 2.67
CA LEU A 136 13.64 7.48 3.29
C LEU A 136 12.68 8.45 2.61
N ASP A 137 11.44 8.04 2.48
CA ASP A 137 10.40 8.77 1.80
C ASP A 137 9.82 9.90 2.65
N TYR A 138 9.29 10.91 1.94
CA TYR A 138 8.70 12.08 2.56
C TYR A 138 7.36 11.73 3.20
N ILE A 139 6.99 12.49 4.23
CA ILE A 139 5.72 12.37 4.93
C ILE A 139 4.80 13.49 4.47
N VAL A 140 3.57 13.15 4.09
CA VAL A 140 2.52 14.10 3.67
C VAL A 140 1.30 13.94 4.55
N ASN A 141 0.40 14.93 4.53
CA ASN A 141 -0.90 14.87 5.20
C ASN A 141 -2.03 14.84 4.17
N ILE A 142 -2.91 13.84 4.28
CA ILE A 142 -4.17 13.77 3.55
C ILE A 142 -5.30 13.54 4.54
N ASN A 143 -6.22 14.50 4.63
CA ASN A 143 -7.40 14.44 5.48
C ASN A 143 -7.06 14.11 6.96
N GLY A 144 -5.94 14.66 7.45
CA GLY A 144 -5.44 14.44 8.81
C GLY A 144 -4.67 13.13 9.02
N VAL A 145 -4.47 12.31 7.98
CA VAL A 145 -3.62 11.12 8.01
C VAL A 145 -2.23 11.47 7.53
N TYR A 146 -1.22 11.14 8.33
CA TYR A 146 0.19 11.30 8.02
C TYR A 146 0.71 9.99 7.43
N LEU A 147 1.23 10.02 6.21
CA LEU A 147 1.67 8.84 5.47
C LEU A 147 2.96 9.14 4.70
N GLY A 148 3.74 8.11 4.43
CA GLY A 148 4.86 8.21 3.49
C GLY A 148 4.40 8.29 2.04
N THR A 149 5.18 8.97 1.20
CA THR A 149 4.91 9.09 -0.24
C THR A 149 5.00 7.75 -0.97
N ASP A 150 5.80 6.81 -0.46
CA ASP A 150 5.96 5.44 -0.96
C ASP A 150 4.63 4.69 -1.01
N LYS A 151 3.71 5.03 -0.10
CA LYS A 151 2.36 4.46 -0.05
C LYS A 151 1.56 4.70 -1.34
N PHE A 152 1.86 5.76 -2.11
CA PHE A 152 1.20 5.98 -3.40
C PHE A 152 1.61 4.96 -4.46
N SER A 153 2.85 4.47 -4.39
CA SER A 153 3.31 3.42 -5.29
C SER A 153 2.80 2.05 -4.89
N HIS A 154 2.60 1.82 -3.59
CA HIS A 154 1.80 0.70 -3.10
C HIS A 154 0.34 0.78 -3.58
N PHE A 155 -0.29 1.94 -3.43
CA PHE A 155 -1.66 2.18 -3.86
C PHE A 155 -1.87 1.96 -5.36
N LEU A 156 -1.06 2.57 -6.23
CA LEU A 156 -1.27 2.45 -7.67
C LEU A 156 -0.60 1.20 -8.26
N GLY A 157 0.69 0.99 -7.97
CA GLY A 157 1.48 -0.08 -8.57
C GLY A 157 1.16 -1.46 -8.00
N SER A 158 1.24 -1.62 -6.68
CA SER A 158 0.87 -2.89 -6.05
C SER A 158 -0.65 -3.11 -6.08
N GLY A 159 -1.47 -2.06 -5.99
CA GLY A 159 -2.92 -2.14 -6.21
C GLY A 159 -3.30 -2.67 -7.59
N TYR A 160 -2.59 -2.25 -8.65
CA TYR A 160 -2.71 -2.86 -9.98
C TYR A 160 -2.41 -4.37 -9.95
N GLU A 161 -1.32 -4.78 -9.30
CA GLU A 161 -0.93 -6.19 -9.22
C GLU A 161 -1.96 -7.04 -8.44
N TYR A 162 -2.60 -6.48 -7.41
CA TYR A 162 -3.73 -7.10 -6.72
C TYR A 162 -4.93 -7.26 -7.66
N TYR A 163 -5.35 -6.19 -8.32
CA TYR A 163 -6.54 -6.20 -9.18
C TYR A 163 -6.37 -7.13 -10.37
N LYS A 164 -5.19 -7.13 -11.00
CA LYS A 164 -4.84 -8.08 -12.07
C LYS A 164 -4.96 -9.55 -11.62
N ARG A 165 -4.47 -9.87 -10.42
CA ARG A 165 -4.59 -11.23 -9.85
C ARG A 165 -6.03 -11.57 -9.54
N TYR A 166 -6.77 -10.65 -8.92
CA TYR A 166 -8.18 -10.82 -8.65
C TYR A 166 -8.97 -11.16 -9.93
N LEU A 167 -8.81 -10.37 -10.99
CA LEU A 167 -9.47 -10.64 -12.28
C LEU A 167 -9.05 -11.98 -12.89
N ARG A 168 -7.75 -12.33 -12.81
CA ARG A 168 -7.26 -13.64 -13.26
C ARG A 168 -7.92 -14.79 -12.50
N GLU A 169 -8.03 -14.68 -11.19
CA GLU A 169 -8.64 -15.72 -10.37
C GLU A 169 -10.15 -15.85 -10.61
N LEU A 170 -10.85 -14.74 -10.85
CA LEU A 170 -12.24 -14.78 -11.32
C LEU A 170 -12.36 -15.51 -12.66
N SER A 171 -11.45 -15.24 -13.61
CA SER A 171 -11.45 -15.93 -14.92
C SER A 171 -11.16 -17.43 -14.80
N ASN A 172 -10.47 -17.85 -13.74
CA ASN A 172 -10.22 -19.25 -13.40
C ASN A 172 -11.40 -19.91 -12.67
N GLY A 173 -12.53 -19.21 -12.49
CA GLY A 173 -13.74 -19.74 -11.87
C GLY A 173 -13.78 -19.66 -10.35
N LYS A 174 -12.83 -18.96 -9.71
CA LYS A 174 -12.90 -18.72 -8.26
C LYS A 174 -13.98 -17.69 -7.94
N SER A 175 -14.57 -17.79 -6.75
CA SER A 175 -15.47 -16.76 -6.25
C SER A 175 -14.73 -15.44 -5.98
N SER A 176 -15.47 -14.34 -5.92
CA SER A 176 -14.90 -13.01 -5.58
C SER A 176 -14.11 -13.04 -4.27
N ILE A 177 -14.58 -13.77 -3.26
CA ILE A 177 -13.89 -13.82 -1.96
C ILE A 177 -12.59 -14.63 -2.06
N GLU A 178 -12.58 -15.76 -2.77
CA GLU A 178 -11.37 -16.56 -2.99
C GLU A 178 -10.34 -15.83 -3.83
N ALA A 179 -10.78 -15.12 -4.88
CA ALA A 179 -9.91 -14.29 -5.72
C ALA A 179 -9.25 -13.16 -4.90
N GLN A 180 -10.03 -12.51 -4.04
CA GLN A 180 -9.54 -11.46 -3.16
C GLN A 180 -8.57 -11.99 -2.09
N LEU A 181 -8.87 -13.15 -1.48
CA LEU A 181 -7.96 -13.83 -0.56
C LEU A 181 -6.63 -14.18 -1.24
N THR A 182 -6.68 -14.69 -2.48
CA THR A 182 -5.48 -15.03 -3.27
C THR A 182 -4.62 -13.79 -3.54
N ALA A 183 -5.23 -12.64 -3.86
CA ALA A 183 -4.51 -11.39 -4.07
C ALA A 183 -3.82 -10.90 -2.78
N ILE A 184 -4.51 -10.95 -1.63
CA ILE A 184 -3.94 -10.58 -0.33
C ILE A 184 -2.81 -11.54 0.06
N GLU A 185 -2.99 -12.86 -0.10
CA GLU A 185 -1.96 -13.86 0.21
C GLU A 185 -0.67 -13.59 -0.59
N TRP A 186 -0.79 -13.34 -1.89
CA TRP A 186 0.37 -12.99 -2.73
C TRP A 186 1.15 -11.80 -2.17
N ALA A 187 0.45 -10.76 -1.74
CA ALA A 187 1.07 -9.55 -1.23
C ALA A 187 1.76 -9.73 0.12
N THR A 188 1.13 -10.49 1.03
CA THR A 188 1.79 -10.86 2.29
C THR A 188 3.10 -11.60 2.06
N GLY A 189 3.16 -12.44 1.01
CA GLY A 189 4.36 -13.16 0.60
C GLY A 189 5.43 -12.28 -0.06
N MET A 190 5.02 -11.29 -0.85
CA MET A 190 5.95 -10.29 -1.41
C MET A 190 6.60 -9.48 -0.30
N GLU A 191 5.82 -9.09 0.72
CA GLU A 191 6.31 -8.22 1.78
C GLU A 191 7.16 -8.93 2.83
N GLY A 192 6.84 -10.20 3.11
CA GLY A 192 7.74 -11.09 3.86
C GLY A 192 8.95 -11.55 3.05
N GLY A 193 9.06 -11.13 1.79
CA GLY A 193 9.96 -11.66 0.79
C GLY A 193 10.83 -10.57 0.18
N LEU A 194 10.54 -10.27 -1.08
CA LEU A 194 11.41 -9.53 -1.98
C LEU A 194 11.30 -8.01 -1.83
N LEU A 195 10.26 -7.51 -1.18
CA LEU A 195 10.05 -6.08 -1.01
C LEU A 195 10.48 -5.64 0.39
N GLY A 196 9.95 -6.27 1.44
CA GLY A 196 10.29 -5.93 2.82
C GLY A 196 11.37 -6.80 3.48
N VAL A 197 10.97 -7.76 4.32
CA VAL A 197 11.79 -8.27 5.44
C VAL A 197 13.13 -8.88 5.01
N LYS A 198 13.19 -9.57 3.87
CA LYS A 198 14.45 -10.21 3.44
C LYS A 198 15.41 -9.22 2.81
N VAL A 199 14.93 -8.08 2.33
CA VAL A 199 15.73 -7.09 1.59
C VAL A 199 16.14 -5.95 2.50
N VAL A 200 15.19 -5.31 3.17
CA VAL A 200 15.42 -4.09 3.98
C VAL A 200 15.22 -4.32 5.48
N GLY A 201 14.58 -5.44 5.83
CA GLY A 201 14.40 -5.87 7.23
C GLY A 201 13.14 -5.33 7.90
N VAL A 202 12.22 -4.75 7.14
CA VAL A 202 10.94 -4.19 7.58
C VAL A 202 9.81 -5.00 6.93
N TYR A 203 8.71 -5.21 7.65
CA TYR A 203 7.43 -5.70 7.13
C TYR A 203 6.40 -4.62 7.42
N SER A 204 5.97 -3.87 6.40
CA SER A 204 5.02 -2.78 6.57
C SER A 204 3.59 -3.26 6.40
N TYR A 205 2.80 -3.14 7.47
CA TYR A 205 1.35 -3.36 7.40
C TYR A 205 0.64 -2.19 6.72
N ALA A 206 1.25 -1.00 6.74
CA ALA A 206 0.73 0.16 6.05
C ALA A 206 0.85 0.01 4.53
N ASP A 207 1.92 -0.62 4.04
CA ASP A 207 2.06 -0.99 2.62
C ASP A 207 0.97 -1.96 2.18
N LEU A 208 0.71 -3.00 2.98
CA LEU A 208 -0.35 -3.97 2.68
C LEU A 208 -1.74 -3.31 2.62
N GLU A 209 -2.00 -2.37 3.50
CA GLU A 209 -3.24 -1.58 3.47
C GLU A 209 -3.28 -0.68 2.22
N ALA A 210 -2.22 0.06 1.90
CA ALA A 210 -2.17 0.92 0.73
C ALA A 210 -2.38 0.09 -0.56
N ASN A 211 -1.74 -1.07 -0.68
CA ASN A 211 -1.96 -2.01 -1.78
C ASN A 211 -3.45 -2.40 -1.91
N TYR A 212 -4.06 -2.76 -0.77
CA TYR A 212 -5.46 -3.21 -0.75
C TYR A 212 -6.44 -2.09 -1.08
N GLN A 213 -6.17 -0.87 -0.63
CA GLN A 213 -6.97 0.31 -0.97
C GLN A 213 -6.86 0.64 -2.46
N GLY A 214 -5.70 0.45 -3.07
CA GLY A 214 -5.50 0.57 -4.51
C GLY A 214 -6.34 -0.43 -5.31
N PHE A 215 -6.38 -1.66 -4.84
CA PHE A 215 -7.28 -2.70 -5.35
C PHE A 215 -8.75 -2.31 -5.22
N LEU A 216 -9.16 -1.74 -4.10
CA LEU A 216 -10.54 -1.27 -3.91
C LEU A 216 -10.88 -0.13 -4.86
N MET A 217 -9.98 0.84 -5.06
CA MET A 217 -10.18 1.91 -6.05
C MET A 217 -10.40 1.33 -7.45
N ALA A 218 -9.55 0.38 -7.87
CA ALA A 218 -9.69 -0.29 -9.16
C ALA A 218 -11.06 -1.00 -9.32
N LYS A 219 -11.55 -1.64 -8.25
CA LYS A 219 -12.89 -2.23 -8.25
C LYS A 219 -13.99 -1.18 -8.33
N ASP A 220 -13.88 -0.15 -7.50
CA ASP A 220 -14.87 0.92 -7.37
C ASP A 220 -15.06 1.70 -8.67
N LEU A 221 -14.03 1.81 -9.52
CA LEU A 221 -14.14 2.36 -10.87
C LEU A 221 -15.34 1.78 -11.63
N CYS A 222 -15.63 0.49 -11.43
CA CYS A 222 -16.78 -0.18 -12.01
C CYS A 222 -17.93 -0.39 -11.01
N GLU A 223 -17.65 -0.92 -9.83
CA GLU A 223 -18.69 -1.36 -8.86
C GLU A 223 -19.46 -0.20 -8.25
N LYS A 224 -18.87 1.00 -8.19
CA LYS A 224 -19.52 2.24 -7.76
C LYS A 224 -19.90 3.16 -8.92
N ASN A 225 -19.80 2.68 -10.16
CA ASN A 225 -20.07 3.44 -11.39
C ASN A 225 -19.30 4.76 -11.47
N LEU A 226 -18.04 4.80 -11.01
CA LEU A 226 -17.19 5.97 -11.24
C LEU A 226 -16.89 6.13 -12.74
N LEU A 227 -16.77 5.01 -13.46
CA LEU A 227 -16.70 4.97 -14.90
C LEU A 227 -18.07 4.72 -15.53
N ALA A 228 -18.31 5.35 -16.67
CA ALA A 228 -19.46 5.05 -17.51
C ALA A 228 -19.05 5.00 -18.99
N TYR A 229 -19.67 4.09 -19.75
CA TYR A 229 -19.58 4.08 -21.21
C TYR A 229 -20.74 4.90 -21.77
N ARG A 230 -20.44 6.14 -22.19
CA ARG A 230 -21.43 7.14 -22.56
C ARG A 230 -21.36 7.46 -24.04
N LYS A 231 -22.52 7.74 -24.62
CA LYS A 231 -22.63 8.29 -25.96
C LYS A 231 -22.07 9.72 -25.97
N GLN A 232 -21.21 10.03 -26.94
CA GLN A 232 -20.54 11.32 -27.11
C GLN A 232 -20.68 11.78 -28.55
N GLY A 233 -20.91 13.08 -28.78
CA GLY A 233 -21.05 13.65 -30.12
C GLY A 233 -22.50 13.79 -30.62
N VAL A 234 -22.62 14.39 -31.82
CA VAL A 234 -23.90 14.62 -32.53
C VAL A 234 -24.25 13.43 -33.44
N ASP A 235 -23.25 12.62 -33.79
CA ASP A 235 -23.44 11.38 -34.51
C ASP A 235 -23.87 10.27 -33.55
N ASP A 236 -24.97 9.59 -33.86
CA ASP A 236 -25.64 8.67 -32.94
C ASP A 236 -24.86 7.37 -32.64
N THR A 237 -23.58 7.31 -33.02
CA THR A 237 -22.77 6.09 -33.13
C THR A 237 -21.54 6.04 -32.23
N THR A 238 -21.09 7.17 -31.65
CA THR A 238 -19.83 7.22 -30.90
C THR A 238 -20.05 7.07 -29.40
N TYR A 239 -19.37 6.11 -28.78
CA TYR A 239 -19.42 5.86 -27.34
C TYR A 239 -18.02 5.86 -26.78
N LEU A 240 -17.83 6.54 -25.65
CA LEU A 240 -16.55 6.73 -24.99
C LEU A 240 -16.68 6.42 -23.50
N TRP A 241 -15.61 5.88 -22.92
CA TRP A 241 -15.48 5.78 -21.48
C TRP A 241 -15.22 7.15 -20.87
N VAL A 242 -15.98 7.51 -19.84
CA VAL A 242 -15.84 8.76 -19.10
C VAL A 242 -15.76 8.48 -17.61
N LEU A 243 -15.06 9.36 -16.89
CA LEU A 243 -15.12 9.43 -15.44
C LEU A 243 -16.39 10.19 -15.05
N GLU A 244 -17.46 9.44 -14.75
CA GLU A 244 -18.78 9.96 -14.39
C GLU A 244 -18.77 10.62 -13.01
N HIS A 245 -18.03 10.02 -12.06
CA HIS A 245 -17.89 10.54 -10.70
C HIS A 245 -16.42 10.68 -10.33
N PRO A 246 -16.02 11.83 -9.77
CA PRO A 246 -14.64 12.03 -9.38
C PRO A 246 -14.26 11.11 -8.23
N ILE A 247 -13.01 10.68 -8.26
CA ILE A 247 -12.37 9.91 -7.19
C ILE A 247 -12.02 10.88 -6.06
N ASP A 248 -12.43 10.56 -4.83
CA ASP A 248 -11.90 11.20 -3.62
C ASP A 248 -10.86 10.28 -2.97
N ILE A 249 -9.60 10.70 -2.92
CA ILE A 249 -8.51 9.92 -2.34
C ILE A 249 -8.74 9.65 -0.84
N SER A 250 -9.54 10.49 -0.16
CA SER A 250 -9.88 10.28 1.25
C SER A 250 -10.86 9.12 1.49
N ASP A 251 -11.47 8.56 0.43
CA ASP A 251 -12.22 7.31 0.53
C ASP A 251 -11.31 6.09 0.69
N TYR A 252 -10.02 6.23 0.36
CA TYR A 252 -9.03 5.14 0.33
C TYR A 252 -7.92 5.34 1.36
N VAL A 253 -7.43 6.58 1.52
CA VAL A 253 -6.45 6.94 2.56
C VAL A 253 -7.12 6.89 3.92
N ASN A 254 -6.52 6.13 4.82
CA ASN A 254 -7.04 5.94 6.17
C ASN A 254 -5.89 5.76 7.18
N PRO A 255 -6.16 5.83 8.49
CA PRO A 255 -5.12 5.80 9.53
C PRO A 255 -4.13 4.65 9.45
N ASN A 256 -4.49 3.53 8.82
CA ASN A 256 -3.59 2.39 8.69
C ASN A 256 -2.45 2.61 7.69
N TRP A 257 -2.43 3.72 6.95
CA TRP A 257 -1.30 4.12 6.11
C TRP A 257 -0.17 4.80 6.90
N ASP A 258 -0.42 5.18 8.16
CA ASP A 258 0.57 5.76 9.05
C ASP A 258 1.32 4.65 9.79
N GLU A 259 2.61 4.43 9.50
CA GLU A 259 3.41 3.38 10.16
C GLU A 259 3.68 3.64 11.64
N SER A 260 3.49 4.88 12.10
CA SER A 260 3.55 5.18 13.54
C SER A 260 2.28 4.74 14.28
N PHE A 261 1.20 4.48 13.53
CA PHE A 261 -0.03 3.91 14.02
C PHE A 261 -0.10 2.41 13.70
N ASN A 262 -0.15 2.04 12.42
CA ASN A 262 -0.14 0.65 11.94
C ASN A 262 1.29 0.08 11.89
N ALA A 263 1.83 -0.21 13.08
CA ALA A 263 3.24 -0.49 13.31
C ALA A 263 3.82 -1.59 12.40
N SER A 264 4.96 -1.30 11.79
CA SER A 264 5.76 -2.28 11.05
C SER A 264 6.38 -3.32 11.99
N THR A 265 6.77 -4.47 11.45
CA THR A 265 7.57 -5.48 12.19
C THR A 265 8.94 -5.63 11.57
N TYR A 266 9.90 -6.16 12.34
CA TYR A 266 11.30 -6.09 11.95
C TYR A 266 11.98 -7.45 11.95
N SER A 267 12.95 -7.63 11.06
CA SER A 267 13.92 -8.72 11.19
C SER A 267 14.70 -8.58 12.51
N LYS A 268 15.26 -9.68 13.04
CA LYS A 268 15.98 -9.67 14.32
C LYS A 268 17.12 -8.62 14.38
N SER A 269 17.83 -8.42 13.27
CA SER A 269 18.92 -7.44 13.21
C SER A 269 18.38 -6.00 13.14
N ARG A 270 17.30 -5.78 12.37
CA ARG A 270 16.63 -4.49 12.28
C ARG A 270 16.00 -4.10 13.62
N TYR A 271 15.30 -5.02 14.29
CA TYR A 271 14.70 -4.82 15.61
C TYR A 271 15.71 -4.26 16.63
N LYS A 272 16.89 -4.86 16.72
CA LYS A 272 17.96 -4.38 17.62
C LYS A 272 18.41 -2.95 17.31
N LYS A 273 18.49 -2.59 16.02
CA LYS A 273 18.84 -1.22 15.61
C LYS A 273 17.72 -0.26 15.97
N VAL A 274 16.48 -0.61 15.69
CA VAL A 274 15.30 0.19 16.04
C VAL A 274 15.29 0.51 17.53
N LEU A 275 15.44 -0.50 18.41
CA LEU A 275 15.52 -0.27 19.86
C LEU A 275 16.69 0.65 20.24
N SER A 276 17.88 0.40 19.67
CA SER A 276 19.06 1.23 19.93
C SER A 276 18.89 2.68 19.47
N ASN A 277 18.19 2.90 18.36
CA ASN A 277 17.94 4.23 17.82
C ASN A 277 16.88 4.96 18.64
N LEU A 278 15.79 4.28 19.01
CA LEU A 278 14.73 4.84 19.85
C LEU A 278 15.25 5.39 21.18
N ALA A 279 16.25 4.74 21.79
CA ALA A 279 16.90 5.23 23.01
C ALA A 279 17.56 6.62 22.86
N ASN A 280 17.90 7.02 21.63
CA ASN A 280 18.55 8.30 21.32
C ASN A 280 17.60 9.29 20.62
N LEU A 281 16.37 8.88 20.31
CA LEU A 281 15.37 9.71 19.63
C LEU A 281 14.35 10.25 20.63
N PRO A 282 13.73 11.42 20.36
CA PRO A 282 12.71 11.97 21.24
C PRO A 282 11.40 11.17 21.20
N THR A 283 11.25 10.22 20.27
CA THR A 283 10.02 9.47 19.96
C THR A 283 9.30 8.96 21.22
N CYS A 284 9.99 8.25 22.12
CA CYS A 284 9.36 7.71 23.33
C CYS A 284 8.86 8.80 24.29
N THR A 285 9.53 9.95 24.36
CA THR A 285 9.06 11.10 25.15
C THR A 285 7.85 11.76 24.46
N GLN A 286 7.92 11.89 23.13
CA GLN A 286 6.88 12.50 22.31
C GLN A 286 5.56 11.72 22.31
N LEU A 287 5.60 10.40 22.54
CA LEU A 287 4.40 9.55 22.66
C LEU A 287 3.39 10.08 23.69
N SER A 288 3.88 10.70 24.76
CA SER A 288 3.05 11.31 25.80
C SER A 288 2.54 12.74 25.47
N GLY A 289 3.02 13.32 24.37
CA GLY A 289 2.74 14.67 23.92
C GLY A 289 1.29 14.89 23.49
N SER A 290 0.81 16.13 23.61
CA SER A 290 -0.56 16.50 23.27
C SER A 290 -0.89 16.24 21.80
N TRP A 291 0.03 16.56 20.90
CA TRP A 291 -0.14 16.34 19.45
C TRP A 291 -0.36 14.84 19.14
N VAL A 292 0.52 13.96 19.62
CA VAL A 292 0.41 12.50 19.37
C VAL A 292 -0.89 11.94 19.95
N LYS A 293 -1.26 12.37 21.16
CA LYS A 293 -2.52 11.97 21.80
C LYS A 293 -3.75 12.39 20.97
N GLN A 294 -3.75 13.61 20.43
CA GLN A 294 -4.83 14.12 19.59
C GLN A 294 -4.90 13.39 18.25
N GLN A 295 -3.77 13.19 17.57
CA GLN A 295 -3.69 12.44 16.32
C GLN A 295 -4.18 11.00 16.51
N ARG A 296 -3.67 10.27 17.52
CA ARG A 296 -4.13 8.90 17.82
C ARG A 296 -5.61 8.86 18.21
N LYS A 297 -6.13 9.89 18.88
CA LYS A 297 -7.58 9.99 19.17
C LYS A 297 -8.36 10.16 17.87
N TYR A 298 -7.94 11.08 17.00
CA TYR A 298 -8.56 11.31 15.69
C TYR A 298 -8.56 10.04 14.85
N TYR A 299 -7.45 9.30 14.81
CA TYR A 299 -7.37 8.02 14.10
C TYR A 299 -8.29 6.97 14.69
N ARG A 300 -8.33 6.82 16.02
CA ARG A 300 -9.30 5.90 16.65
C ARG A 300 -10.71 6.29 16.23
N ASP A 301 -11.08 7.56 16.36
CA ASP A 301 -12.40 8.10 16.01
C ASP A 301 -12.67 8.19 14.50
N TRP A 302 -11.78 7.67 13.66
CA TRP A 302 -11.92 7.76 12.21
C TRP A 302 -13.29 7.21 11.80
N PRO A 303 -14.08 7.95 11.01
CA PRO A 303 -15.41 7.54 10.60
C PRO A 303 -15.27 6.39 9.62
N ILE A 304 -15.20 5.18 10.15
CA ILE A 304 -15.25 3.98 9.36
C ILE A 304 -16.71 3.80 8.98
N GLY A 305 -17.04 3.77 7.69
CA GLY A 305 -18.33 3.25 7.28
C GLY A 305 -18.56 1.89 7.95
N ALA A 306 -19.54 1.79 8.86
CA ALA A 306 -19.99 0.58 9.55
C ALA A 306 -18.94 -0.45 10.05
N ARG A 307 -17.70 -0.09 10.44
CA ARG A 307 -16.70 -1.04 11.02
C ARG A 307 -15.98 -0.45 12.23
N THR A 308 -15.51 -1.29 13.17
CA THR A 308 -15.30 -0.96 14.60
C THR A 308 -13.83 -0.89 15.05
N GLN A 309 -13.47 0.02 15.97
CA GLN A 309 -12.11 0.37 16.42
C GLN A 309 -11.42 -0.69 17.33
N TYR A 310 -10.06 -0.79 17.28
CA TYR A 310 -9.21 -1.52 18.24
C TYR A 310 -7.92 -0.74 18.59
N ALA A 311 -7.20 -1.16 19.62
CA ALA A 311 -5.96 -0.51 20.07
C ALA A 311 -4.79 -0.80 19.12
N GLY A 312 -4.18 0.25 18.57
CA GLY A 312 -2.95 0.18 17.75
C GLY A 312 -3.15 0.17 16.23
N PHE A 313 -4.38 0.04 15.72
CA PHE A 313 -4.74 0.23 14.31
C PHE A 313 -6.28 0.36 14.25
N VAL A 314 -6.84 0.82 13.13
CA VAL A 314 -8.30 0.92 12.98
C VAL A 314 -8.77 -0.18 12.05
N ASN A 315 -9.86 -0.86 12.37
CA ASN A 315 -10.42 -1.84 11.45
C ASN A 315 -11.18 -1.13 10.31
N THR A 316 -10.44 -0.62 9.33
CA THR A 316 -10.98 0.13 8.18
C THR A 316 -11.28 -0.77 6.98
N SER A 317 -10.59 -1.91 6.85
CA SER A 317 -10.57 -2.71 5.64
C SER A 317 -10.64 -4.22 5.91
N PHE A 318 -11.18 -4.96 4.95
CA PHE A 318 -11.20 -6.43 4.99
C PHE A 318 -9.80 -7.03 5.13
N SER A 319 -8.79 -6.43 4.47
CA SER A 319 -7.43 -6.92 4.52
C SER A 319 -6.87 -6.84 5.94
N MET A 320 -7.08 -5.71 6.63
CA MET A 320 -6.61 -5.54 8.00
C MET A 320 -7.30 -6.48 9.00
N GLU A 321 -8.60 -6.75 8.85
CA GLU A 321 -9.29 -7.78 9.66
C GLU A 321 -8.66 -9.15 9.45
N LEU A 322 -8.49 -9.53 8.18
CA LEU A 322 -7.99 -10.83 7.80
C LEU A 322 -6.56 -11.07 8.31
N LEU A 323 -5.68 -10.07 8.21
CA LEU A 323 -4.31 -10.15 8.70
C LEU A 323 -4.25 -10.32 10.23
N GLN A 324 -5.11 -9.64 10.98
CA GLN A 324 -5.20 -9.82 12.43
C GLN A 324 -5.66 -11.21 12.83
N VAL A 325 -6.69 -11.74 12.16
CA VAL A 325 -7.17 -13.11 12.42
C VAL A 325 -6.05 -14.11 12.15
N ALA A 326 -5.35 -13.95 11.03
CA ALA A 326 -4.23 -14.80 10.67
C ALA A 326 -3.11 -14.73 11.72
N GLN A 327 -2.72 -13.53 12.18
CA GLN A 327 -1.73 -13.38 13.25
C GLN A 327 -2.19 -14.05 14.55
N ARG A 328 -3.42 -13.80 15.03
CA ARG A 328 -3.93 -14.40 16.27
C ARG A 328 -3.94 -15.93 16.19
N THR A 329 -4.39 -16.47 15.07
CA THR A 329 -4.42 -17.91 14.80
C THR A 329 -3.01 -18.50 14.80
N GLN A 330 -2.06 -17.85 14.12
CA GLN A 330 -0.68 -18.32 14.03
C GLN A 330 0.06 -18.28 15.36
N HIS A 331 -0.21 -17.28 16.19
CA HIS A 331 0.49 -17.04 17.47
C HIS A 331 -0.27 -17.53 18.70
N GLY A 332 -1.37 -18.28 18.51
CA GLY A 332 -2.14 -18.87 19.61
C GLY A 332 -2.80 -17.85 20.55
N LEU A 333 -3.05 -16.63 20.07
CA LEU A 333 -3.71 -15.58 20.84
C LEU A 333 -5.20 -15.88 20.92
N LYS A 334 -5.80 -15.67 22.10
CA LYS A 334 -7.25 -15.82 22.26
C LYS A 334 -7.97 -14.83 21.32
N ILE A 335 -8.99 -15.35 20.65
CA ILE A 335 -9.98 -14.52 19.97
C ILE A 335 -11.05 -14.28 21.02
N ASP A 336 -11.09 -13.06 21.57
CA ASP A 336 -11.99 -12.75 22.68
C ASP A 336 -13.44 -12.67 22.18
N ASN A 337 -14.44 -12.94 23.04
CA ASN A 337 -15.86 -12.99 22.65
C ASN A 337 -16.39 -11.67 22.03
N VAL A 338 -15.78 -10.53 22.37
CA VAL A 338 -16.08 -9.21 21.76
C VAL A 338 -15.62 -9.16 20.30
N TRP A 339 -14.62 -9.97 19.93
CA TRP A 339 -14.10 -10.11 18.58
C TRP A 339 -14.96 -11.02 17.71
N GLU A 340 -15.47 -12.15 18.23
CA GLU A 340 -16.48 -12.97 17.54
C GLU A 340 -17.77 -12.20 17.25
N GLN A 341 -18.13 -11.25 18.12
CA GLN A 341 -19.27 -10.35 17.93
C GLN A 341 -19.02 -9.25 16.88
N ASN A 342 -17.76 -8.84 16.66
CA ASN A 342 -17.39 -7.74 15.75
C ASN A 342 -16.85 -8.20 14.39
N PHE A 343 -16.14 -9.33 14.36
CA PHE A 343 -15.96 -10.18 13.19
C PHE A 343 -17.25 -10.99 13.03
N SER A 344 -18.37 -10.28 12.89
CA SER A 344 -19.58 -10.93 12.45
C SER A 344 -19.26 -11.50 11.08
N LEU A 345 -19.35 -12.82 10.95
CA LEU A 345 -19.36 -13.54 9.68
C LEU A 345 -20.39 -12.95 8.69
N GLU A 346 -21.30 -12.07 9.15
CA GLU A 346 -22.22 -11.29 8.32
C GLU A 346 -21.54 -10.16 7.53
N ARG A 347 -20.45 -9.54 8.00
CA ARG A 347 -19.75 -8.47 7.24
C ARG A 347 -18.88 -9.02 6.13
N PHE A 348 -18.27 -10.18 6.36
CA PHE A 348 -17.42 -10.86 5.39
C PHE A 348 -17.61 -12.36 5.54
N PRO A 349 -18.46 -12.98 4.70
CA PRO A 349 -18.74 -14.40 4.78
C PRO A 349 -17.57 -15.18 4.19
N VAL A 350 -16.40 -15.16 4.84
CA VAL A 350 -15.26 -16.01 4.51
C VAL A 350 -15.52 -17.39 5.12
N PRO A 351 -15.67 -18.45 4.30
CA PRO A 351 -15.78 -19.81 4.81
C PRO A 351 -14.59 -20.16 5.73
N ALA A 352 -14.88 -20.76 6.89
CA ALA A 352 -13.85 -21.14 7.86
C ALA A 352 -12.67 -21.93 7.25
N PRO A 353 -12.87 -22.89 6.30
CA PRO A 353 -11.75 -23.58 5.67
C PRO A 353 -10.80 -22.64 4.90
N LEU A 354 -11.34 -21.63 4.20
CA LEU A 354 -10.55 -20.64 3.46
C LEU A 354 -9.78 -19.73 4.41
N LEU A 355 -10.42 -19.28 5.49
CA LEU A 355 -9.78 -18.48 6.54
C LEU A 355 -8.61 -19.23 7.19
N MET A 356 -8.80 -20.51 7.50
CA MET A 356 -7.75 -21.37 8.07
C MET A 356 -6.63 -21.64 7.07
N SER A 357 -6.95 -21.80 5.78
CA SER A 357 -5.95 -21.94 4.71
C SER A 357 -5.08 -20.69 4.62
N PHE A 358 -5.71 -19.52 4.49
CA PHE A 358 -5.03 -18.24 4.45
C PHE A 358 -4.14 -18.03 5.67
N SER A 359 -4.68 -18.28 6.87
CA SER A 359 -3.94 -18.14 8.14
C SER A 359 -2.73 -19.06 8.23
N LYS A 360 -2.71 -20.20 7.53
CA LYS A 360 -1.50 -21.06 7.48
C LYS A 360 -0.48 -20.57 6.47
N GLN A 361 -0.93 -19.94 5.38
CA GLN A 361 -0.10 -19.54 4.25
C GLN A 361 0.57 -18.18 4.44
N ALA A 362 -0.13 -17.19 4.99
CA ALA A 362 0.30 -15.79 5.03
C ALA A 362 1.58 -15.53 5.88
N LYS A 363 1.97 -16.46 6.77
CA LYS A 363 3.17 -16.39 7.65
C LYS A 363 3.47 -14.98 8.16
N LEU A 364 2.60 -14.44 9.01
CA LEU A 364 2.65 -13.06 9.46
C LEU A 364 3.46 -12.92 10.76
N PRO A 365 4.43 -11.99 10.82
CA PRO A 365 5.06 -11.62 12.08
C PRO A 365 4.02 -11.10 13.09
N LEU A 366 4.27 -11.25 14.39
CA LEU A 366 3.35 -10.72 15.39
C LEU A 366 3.51 -9.19 15.52
N GLN A 367 2.53 -8.45 15.01
CA GLN A 367 2.56 -6.98 14.96
C GLN A 367 2.47 -6.34 16.35
N SER A 368 1.64 -6.89 17.24
CA SER A 368 1.39 -6.29 18.57
C SER A 368 2.65 -6.16 19.44
N ALA A 369 3.68 -6.98 19.18
CA ALA A 369 4.97 -6.91 19.86
C ALA A 369 5.86 -5.76 19.39
N HIS A 370 5.47 -5.01 18.35
CA HIS A 370 6.27 -3.97 17.70
C HIS A 370 5.59 -2.60 17.72
N THR A 371 4.48 -2.47 18.46
CA THR A 371 3.86 -1.14 18.68
C THR A 371 4.84 -0.24 19.42
N ILE A 372 4.76 1.06 19.18
CA ILE A 372 5.66 2.02 19.85
C ILE A 372 5.54 1.97 21.37
N GLU A 373 4.36 1.68 21.91
CA GLU A 373 4.16 1.46 23.34
C GLU A 373 4.99 0.28 23.87
N GLN A 374 5.13 -0.81 23.10
CA GLN A 374 5.99 -1.94 23.47
C GLN A 374 7.46 -1.58 23.28
N LEU A 375 7.82 -0.98 22.14
CA LEU A 375 9.21 -0.64 21.83
C LEU A 375 9.82 0.38 22.80
N CYS A 376 9.00 1.26 23.39
CA CYS A 376 9.43 2.23 24.40
C CYS A 376 9.39 1.70 25.84
N ALA A 377 8.85 0.50 26.06
CA ALA A 377 8.82 -0.15 27.37
C ALA A 377 10.00 -1.13 27.58
N ASP A 378 10.58 -1.63 26.48
CA ASP A 378 11.82 -2.40 26.42
C ASP A 378 13.06 -1.52 26.67
#